data_AF-Q5C1M4-F1
#
_entry.id   AF-Q5C1M4-F1
#
_cell.length_a   1.000
_cell.length_b   1.000
_cell.length_c   1.000
_cell.angle_alpha   90.00
_cell.angle_beta   90.00
_cell.angle_gamma   90.00
#
_symmetry.space_group_name_H-M   'P 1'
#
loop_
_entity.id
_entity.type
_entity.pdbx_description
1 polymer ?
#
loop_
_entity_poly.entity_id
_entity_poly.type
_entity_poly.pdbx_seq_one_letter_code
_entity_poly.pdbx_strand_id
1 'polypeptide(L)'
;NTELPRENQYMDSSFHVPSNETQYYGGQANYDYCPVLQKYQVDENRTSSCTSNISLKPDLTTNVFLEDLGRNSTCFELIRMKHVISPYFWSYPSTATCHKFDCSEGFLWIIINEERYKCPIKGGVIEIAVELENASVFTNMTCPKCKAICEKKKCQSLG
;
A
#
# COMPACT_ATOMS: atom_id res chain seq x y z
N ASN A 1 30.93 12.22 2.16
CA ASN A 1 29.89 12.26 1.11
C ASN A 1 30.18 13.42 0.19
N THR A 2 30.05 13.20 -1.12
CA THR A 2 30.17 14.24 -2.14
C THR A 2 28.78 14.75 -2.45
N GLU A 3 28.62 16.06 -2.52
CA GLU A 3 27.36 16.71 -2.87
C GLU A 3 26.93 16.31 -4.29
N LEU A 4 25.63 16.06 -4.49
CA LEU A 4 25.08 15.83 -5.83
C LEU A 4 25.06 17.15 -6.61
N PRO A 5 25.20 17.13 -7.96
CA PRO A 5 24.95 18.30 -8.78
C PRO A 5 23.60 18.94 -8.46
N ARG A 6 23.50 20.27 -8.53
CA ARG A 6 22.30 21.00 -8.07
C ARG A 6 21.03 20.56 -8.80
N GLU A 7 21.15 20.23 -10.07
CA GLU A 7 20.09 19.66 -10.91
C GLU A 7 19.57 18.31 -10.42
N ASN A 8 20.33 17.59 -9.58
CA ASN A 8 20.03 16.25 -9.08
C ASN A 8 19.62 16.21 -7.60
N GLN A 9 19.47 17.37 -6.95
CA GLN A 9 19.10 17.49 -5.54
C GLN A 9 17.56 17.57 -5.38
N TYR A 10 16.87 16.43 -5.48
CA TYR A 10 15.40 16.37 -5.41
C TYR A 10 14.83 16.14 -4.02
N MET A 11 15.67 15.85 -3.02
CA MET A 11 15.21 15.45 -1.70
C MET A 11 14.65 16.64 -0.90
N ASP A 12 13.56 16.37 -0.20
CA ASP A 12 12.89 17.33 0.68
C ASP A 12 12.41 16.62 1.97
N SER A 13 11.64 17.34 2.79
CA SER A 13 11.12 16.84 4.06
C SER A 13 10.20 15.61 3.92
N SER A 14 9.66 15.32 2.74
CA SER A 14 8.80 14.16 2.50
C SER A 14 9.57 12.83 2.50
N PHE A 15 10.88 12.87 2.26
CA PHE A 15 11.75 11.68 2.17
C PHE A 15 12.43 11.29 3.49
N HIS A 16 12.05 11.94 4.61
CA HIS A 16 12.64 11.70 5.93
C HIS A 16 14.17 11.90 5.97
N VAL A 17 14.71 12.72 5.06
CA VAL A 17 16.11 13.12 5.03
C VAL A 17 16.28 14.40 5.86
N PRO A 18 17.28 14.49 6.75
CA PRO A 18 17.58 15.73 7.47
C PRO A 18 17.77 16.91 6.50
N SER A 19 17.14 18.05 6.80
CA SER A 19 17.15 19.21 5.88
C SER A 19 18.55 19.68 5.47
N ASN A 20 19.53 19.58 6.37
CA ASN A 20 20.93 19.94 6.17
C ASN A 20 21.74 18.90 5.37
N GLU A 21 21.12 17.78 5.00
CA GLU A 21 21.77 16.69 4.28
C GLU A 21 21.12 16.39 2.93
N THR A 22 19.98 17.01 2.60
CA THR A 22 19.22 16.78 1.35
C THR A 22 20.08 16.79 0.08
N GLN A 23 21.11 17.65 0.03
CA GLN A 23 22.05 17.78 -1.08
C GLN A 23 22.94 16.55 -1.34
N TYR A 24 23.01 15.61 -0.40
CA TYR A 24 23.79 14.37 -0.51
C TYR A 24 22.94 13.15 -0.89
N TYR A 25 21.62 13.27 -0.92
CA TYR A 25 20.70 12.16 -1.15
C TYR A 25 19.94 12.35 -2.47
N GLY A 26 19.73 11.24 -3.17
CA GLY A 26 19.05 11.16 -4.45
C GLY A 26 18.56 9.75 -4.72
N GLY A 27 17.73 9.60 -5.74
CA GLY A 27 17.42 8.30 -6.32
C GLY A 27 18.61 7.67 -7.04
N GLN A 28 18.38 6.56 -7.74
CA GLN A 28 19.45 5.90 -8.49
C GLN A 28 19.87 6.73 -9.70
N ALA A 29 21.16 6.70 -10.05
CA ALA A 29 21.75 7.51 -11.11
C ALA A 29 21.12 7.25 -12.50
N ASN A 30 20.61 6.05 -12.76
CA ASN A 30 19.91 5.69 -13.99
C ASN A 30 18.52 6.32 -14.14
N TYR A 31 18.00 6.97 -13.10
CA TYR A 31 16.80 7.79 -13.13
C TYR A 31 17.12 9.27 -12.93
N ASP A 32 18.33 9.70 -13.33
CA ASP A 32 18.82 11.07 -13.12
C ASP A 32 18.68 11.52 -11.66
N TYR A 33 18.93 10.60 -10.72
CA TYR A 33 18.78 10.80 -9.28
C TYR A 33 17.34 11.15 -8.82
N CYS A 34 16.32 11.01 -9.67
CA CYS A 34 14.93 11.19 -9.27
C CYS A 34 14.51 10.07 -8.29
N PRO A 35 13.88 10.40 -7.15
CA PRO A 35 13.33 9.40 -6.24
C PRO A 35 12.09 8.74 -6.87
N VAL A 36 12.21 7.45 -7.18
CA VAL A 36 11.12 6.68 -7.80
C VAL A 36 10.80 5.44 -6.97
N LEU A 37 9.53 5.04 -6.98
CA LEU A 37 9.13 3.74 -6.44
C LEU A 37 9.56 2.65 -7.42
N GLN A 38 10.48 1.80 -6.99
CA GLN A 38 10.97 0.68 -7.79
C GLN A 38 10.36 -0.64 -7.32
N LYS A 39 9.95 -1.47 -8.28
CA LYS A 39 9.60 -2.86 -8.00
C LYS A 39 10.86 -3.65 -7.65
N TYR A 40 10.78 -4.51 -6.65
CA TYR A 40 11.89 -5.38 -6.26
C TYR A 40 11.49 -6.85 -6.41
N GLN A 41 12.49 -7.73 -6.55
CA GLN A 41 12.26 -9.18 -6.48
C GLN A 41 12.13 -9.59 -5.02
N VAL A 42 11.04 -10.27 -4.69
CA VAL A 42 10.80 -10.83 -3.36
C VAL A 42 11.46 -12.21 -3.26
N ASP A 43 11.32 -13.02 -4.31
CA ASP A 43 11.92 -14.34 -4.46
C ASP A 43 12.12 -14.64 -5.96
N GLU A 44 12.63 -15.83 -6.31
CA GLU A 44 12.96 -16.23 -7.70
C GLU A 44 11.78 -16.11 -8.66
N ASN A 45 10.54 -16.26 -8.16
CA ASN A 45 9.34 -16.34 -8.99
C ASN A 45 8.37 -15.16 -8.78
N ARG A 46 8.71 -14.21 -7.89
CA ARG A 46 7.80 -13.15 -7.47
C ARG A 46 8.50 -11.81 -7.31
N THR A 47 7.95 -10.83 -8.01
CA THR A 47 8.23 -9.41 -7.76
C THR A 47 7.27 -8.83 -6.73
N SER A 48 7.57 -7.65 -6.20
CA SER A 48 6.68 -6.85 -5.35
C SER A 48 5.43 -6.33 -6.09
N SER A 49 5.12 -6.83 -7.27
CA SER A 49 3.95 -6.45 -8.07
C SER A 49 2.70 -7.15 -7.54
N CYS A 50 1.69 -6.36 -7.16
CA CYS A 50 0.39 -6.87 -6.74
C CYS A 50 -0.33 -7.68 -7.82
N THR A 51 0.06 -7.51 -9.09
CA THR A 51 -0.53 -8.20 -10.24
C THR A 51 0.00 -9.61 -10.48
N SER A 52 0.87 -10.12 -9.61
CA SER A 52 1.44 -11.47 -9.73
C SER A 52 0.34 -12.53 -9.64
N ASN A 53 0.41 -13.57 -10.48
CA ASN A 53 -0.60 -14.63 -10.52
C ASN A 53 -0.29 -15.74 -9.50
N ILE A 54 -0.26 -15.37 -8.22
CA ILE A 54 0.03 -16.26 -7.09
C ILE A 54 -1.13 -16.14 -6.12
N SER A 55 -1.67 -17.27 -5.67
CA SER A 55 -2.68 -17.26 -4.61
C SER A 55 -1.99 -17.33 -3.26
N LEU A 56 -2.21 -16.32 -2.42
CA LEU A 56 -1.80 -16.34 -1.02
C LEU A 56 -2.92 -16.95 -0.18
N LYS A 57 -2.56 -17.66 0.90
CA LYS A 57 -3.54 -18.11 1.88
C LYS A 57 -3.88 -16.93 2.80
N PRO A 58 -5.15 -16.73 3.20
CA PRO A 58 -5.53 -15.68 4.14
C PRO A 58 -5.26 -16.14 5.58
N ASP A 59 -3.99 -16.35 5.93
CA ASP A 59 -3.55 -16.75 7.27
C ASP A 59 -2.44 -15.86 7.81
N LEU A 60 -2.41 -15.67 9.13
CA LEU A 60 -1.43 -14.79 9.79
C LEU A 60 -0.04 -15.42 9.94
N THR A 61 0.18 -16.64 9.46
CA THR A 61 1.49 -17.32 9.56
C THR A 61 2.35 -17.00 8.35
N THR A 62 1.76 -17.02 7.16
CA THR A 62 2.44 -16.84 5.88
C THR A 62 2.03 -15.56 5.15
N ASN A 63 0.89 -14.97 5.54
CA ASN A 63 0.31 -13.78 4.93
C ASN A 63 -0.23 -12.84 6.03
N VAL A 64 0.68 -12.34 6.87
CA VAL A 64 0.36 -11.49 8.04
C VAL A 64 -0.56 -10.33 7.66
N PHE A 65 -0.37 -9.71 6.50
CA PHE A 65 -1.13 -8.53 6.07
C PHE A 65 -2.42 -8.87 5.31
N LEU A 66 -2.79 -10.15 5.19
CA LEU A 66 -3.96 -10.60 4.43
C LEU A 66 -3.94 -10.07 2.98
N GLU A 67 -2.77 -10.13 2.35
CA GLU A 67 -2.58 -9.67 0.99
C GLU A 67 -3.26 -10.59 -0.03
N ASP A 68 -3.72 -10.00 -1.11
CA ASP A 68 -4.20 -10.68 -2.30
C ASP A 68 -3.42 -10.22 -3.53
N LEU A 69 -2.93 -11.17 -4.31
CA LEU A 69 -2.26 -10.91 -5.59
C LEU A 69 -3.15 -11.33 -6.77
N GLY A 70 -3.03 -10.62 -7.88
CA GLY A 70 -3.75 -10.91 -9.12
C GLY A 70 -4.05 -9.67 -9.94
N ARG A 71 -4.65 -9.84 -11.12
CA ARG A 71 -4.92 -8.74 -12.05
C ARG A 71 -5.81 -7.63 -11.48
N ASN A 72 -6.66 -7.97 -10.51
CA ASN A 72 -7.56 -7.02 -9.82
C ASN A 72 -7.04 -6.64 -8.44
N SER A 73 -5.73 -6.76 -8.21
CA SER A 73 -5.07 -6.33 -6.98
C SER A 73 -4.17 -5.13 -7.26
N THR A 74 -4.10 -4.21 -6.30
CA THR A 74 -3.27 -3.01 -6.37
C THR A 74 -2.68 -2.70 -5.01
N CYS A 75 -1.68 -1.84 -5.00
CA CYS A 75 -1.01 -1.41 -3.78
C CYS A 75 -1.89 -0.41 -3.01
N PHE A 76 -2.01 -0.64 -1.72
CA PHE A 76 -2.53 0.29 -0.74
C PHE A 76 -1.49 0.52 0.33
N GLU A 77 -1.51 1.70 0.94
CA GLU A 77 -0.68 1.97 2.11
C GLU A 77 -1.47 1.57 3.36
N LEU A 78 -0.92 0.62 4.10
CA LEU A 78 -1.34 0.29 5.45
C LEU A 78 -0.60 1.21 6.41
N ILE A 79 -1.31 1.94 7.26
CA ILE A 79 -0.71 2.91 8.20
C ILE A 79 -0.28 2.21 9.49
N ARG A 80 -1.15 1.34 10.00
CA ARG A 80 -0.93 0.55 11.21
C ARG A 80 -1.79 -0.69 11.15
N MET A 81 -1.27 -1.79 11.67
CA MET A 81 -2.03 -3.03 11.85
C MET A 81 -1.80 -3.57 13.25
N LYS A 82 -2.86 -4.14 13.82
CA LYS A 82 -2.82 -4.95 15.03
C LYS A 82 -3.55 -6.25 14.76
N HIS A 83 -2.98 -7.39 15.11
CA HIS A 83 -3.76 -8.63 15.22
C HIS A 83 -3.68 -9.20 16.62
N VAL A 84 -4.76 -9.86 17.04
CA VAL A 84 -4.95 -10.40 18.39
C VAL A 84 -5.25 -11.89 18.26
N ILE A 85 -4.43 -12.71 18.89
CA ILE A 85 -4.67 -14.14 19.11
C ILE A 85 -4.63 -14.32 20.61
N SER A 86 -5.80 -14.32 21.25
CA SER A 86 -5.92 -14.19 22.71
C SER A 86 -5.01 -15.20 23.45
N PRO A 87 -4.20 -14.74 24.43
CA PRO A 87 -4.11 -13.39 25.00
C PRO A 87 -3.09 -12.46 24.32
N TYR A 88 -2.41 -12.91 23.26
CA TYR A 88 -1.31 -12.22 22.61
C TYR A 88 -1.79 -11.24 21.53
N PHE A 89 -0.98 -10.21 21.28
CA PHE A 89 -1.20 -9.29 20.16
C PHE A 89 0.12 -8.86 19.55
N TRP A 90 0.07 -8.50 18.27
CA TRP A 90 1.21 -7.97 17.51
C TRP A 90 0.80 -6.67 16.84
N SER A 91 1.77 -5.77 16.63
CA SER A 91 1.54 -4.49 15.96
C SER A 91 2.60 -4.25 14.91
N TYR A 92 2.18 -3.74 13.76
CA TYR A 92 3.03 -3.51 12.60
C TYR A 92 2.96 -2.03 12.20
N PRO A 93 4.11 -1.44 11.80
CA PRO A 93 4.17 -0.06 11.34
C PRO A 93 3.58 0.08 9.93
N SER A 94 3.67 1.29 9.38
CA SER A 94 3.24 1.57 8.01
C SER A 94 4.01 0.71 7.00
N THR A 95 3.30 0.16 6.03
CA THR A 95 3.87 -0.59 4.91
C THR A 95 2.94 -0.57 3.70
N ALA A 96 3.50 -0.78 2.51
CA ALA A 96 2.73 -1.07 1.31
C ALA A 96 2.22 -2.51 1.34
N THR A 97 0.94 -2.73 1.01
CA THR A 97 0.32 -4.04 0.91
C THR A 97 -0.51 -4.18 -0.37
N CYS A 98 -0.69 -5.39 -0.85
CA CYS A 98 -1.46 -5.70 -2.03
C CYS A 98 -2.85 -6.24 -1.66
N HIS A 99 -3.91 -5.60 -2.15
CA HIS A 99 -5.28 -6.08 -1.94
C HIS A 99 -6.10 -6.02 -3.21
N LYS A 100 -7.06 -6.94 -3.31
CA LYS A 100 -8.09 -6.91 -4.35
C LYS A 100 -8.89 -5.62 -4.23
N PHE A 101 -9.35 -5.13 -5.37
CA PHE A 101 -10.26 -3.99 -5.40
C PHE A 101 -11.41 -4.23 -6.36
N ASP A 102 -12.50 -3.51 -6.13
CA ASP A 102 -13.65 -3.44 -7.02
C ASP A 102 -14.07 -1.98 -7.26
N CYS A 103 -14.45 -1.69 -8.50
CA CYS A 103 -14.92 -0.39 -8.94
C CYS A 103 -16.39 -0.53 -9.33
N SER A 104 -17.26 -0.43 -8.33
CA SER A 104 -18.70 -0.64 -8.47
C SER A 104 -19.48 0.33 -7.59
N GLU A 105 -20.77 0.48 -7.89
CA GLU A 105 -21.69 1.33 -7.11
C GLU A 105 -21.27 2.81 -7.04
N GLY A 106 -20.34 3.26 -7.90
CA GLY A 106 -19.82 4.62 -7.86
C GLY A 106 -18.58 4.82 -6.98
N PHE A 107 -18.00 3.74 -6.44
CA PHE A 107 -16.92 3.80 -5.47
C PHE A 107 -15.77 2.83 -5.79
N LEU A 108 -14.63 3.10 -5.17
CA LEU A 108 -13.56 2.12 -5.01
C LEU A 108 -13.83 1.33 -3.72
N TRP A 109 -13.78 0.01 -3.81
CA TRP A 109 -13.88 -0.92 -2.70
C TRP A 109 -12.55 -1.67 -2.56
N ILE A 110 -12.03 -1.76 -1.34
CA ILE A 110 -10.94 -2.69 -1.00
C ILE A 110 -11.59 -4.01 -0.58
N ILE A 111 -11.05 -5.13 -1.07
CA ILE A 111 -11.49 -6.47 -0.66
C ILE A 111 -10.40 -7.10 0.19
N ILE A 112 -10.72 -7.46 1.42
CA ILE A 112 -9.81 -8.14 2.35
C ILE A 112 -10.57 -9.28 3.00
N ASN A 113 -10.02 -10.50 2.90
CA ASN A 113 -10.66 -11.70 3.41
C ASN A 113 -12.14 -11.83 2.96
N GLU A 114 -12.37 -11.60 1.67
CA GLU A 114 -13.70 -11.63 1.02
C GLU A 114 -14.70 -10.53 1.44
N GLU A 115 -14.35 -9.69 2.41
CA GLU A 115 -15.16 -8.54 2.82
C GLU A 115 -14.81 -7.28 2.03
N ARG A 116 -15.81 -6.40 1.83
CA ARG A 116 -15.68 -5.17 1.03
C ARG A 116 -15.69 -3.93 1.93
N TYR A 117 -14.67 -3.09 1.79
CA TYR A 117 -14.51 -1.84 2.52
C TYR A 117 -14.52 -0.65 1.57
N LYS A 118 -15.42 0.30 1.82
CA LYS A 118 -15.66 1.44 0.94
C LYS A 118 -14.61 2.53 1.11
N CYS A 119 -13.92 2.89 0.04
CA CYS A 119 -13.04 4.06 0.05
C CYS A 119 -13.81 5.38 -0.12
N PRO A 120 -13.43 6.44 0.61
CA PRO A 120 -13.91 7.80 0.34
C PRO A 120 -13.51 8.26 -1.08
N ILE A 121 -14.42 8.95 -1.78
CA ILE A 121 -14.22 9.36 -3.18
C ILE A 121 -12.97 10.23 -3.35
N LYS A 122 -12.74 11.14 -2.38
CA LYS A 122 -11.59 12.07 -2.38
C LYS A 122 -10.28 11.43 -1.86
N GLY A 123 -10.30 10.14 -1.54
CA GLY A 123 -9.24 9.48 -0.78
C GLY A 123 -9.31 9.83 0.72
N GLY A 124 -8.49 9.15 1.51
CA GLY A 124 -8.45 9.32 2.97
C GLY A 124 -8.15 8.01 3.68
N VAL A 125 -8.22 8.02 5.01
CA VAL A 125 -7.96 6.83 5.82
C VAL A 125 -9.27 6.14 6.16
N ILE A 126 -9.30 4.81 6.08
CA ILE A 126 -10.39 3.97 6.57
C ILE A 126 -9.89 3.01 7.64
N GLU A 127 -10.79 2.59 8.52
CA GLU A 127 -10.54 1.55 9.50
C GLU A 127 -11.19 0.24 9.05
N ILE A 128 -10.47 -0.85 9.21
CA ILE A 128 -10.84 -2.19 8.78
C ILE A 128 -10.68 -3.12 9.98
N ALA A 129 -11.66 -3.99 10.19
CA ALA A 129 -11.65 -5.03 11.19
C ALA A 129 -12.06 -6.35 10.52
N VAL A 130 -11.18 -7.36 10.59
CA VAL A 130 -11.40 -8.68 10.00
C VAL A 130 -11.35 -9.71 11.12
N GLU A 131 -12.36 -10.56 11.20
CA GLU A 131 -12.37 -11.71 12.09
C GLU A 131 -11.96 -12.97 11.32
N LEU A 132 -10.94 -13.65 11.84
CA LEU A 132 -10.50 -14.98 11.40
C LEU A 132 -10.92 -16.00 12.45
N GLU A 133 -10.85 -17.29 12.12
CA GLU A 133 -11.30 -18.38 13.01
C GLU A 133 -10.72 -18.30 14.44
N ASN A 134 -9.46 -17.89 14.57
CA ASN A 134 -8.74 -17.83 15.86
C ASN A 134 -8.05 -16.49 16.12
N ALA A 135 -8.38 -15.45 15.35
CA ALA A 135 -7.69 -14.16 15.45
C ALA A 135 -8.57 -12.99 14.99
N SER A 136 -8.35 -11.82 15.58
CA SER A 136 -8.97 -10.56 15.12
C SER A 136 -7.90 -9.63 14.58
N VAL A 137 -8.13 -9.03 13.41
CA VAL A 137 -7.19 -8.11 12.74
C VAL A 137 -7.82 -6.74 12.62
N PHE A 138 -7.10 -5.70 13.03
CA PHE A 138 -7.51 -4.30 12.96
C PHE A 138 -6.45 -3.53 12.19
N THR A 139 -6.85 -2.77 11.17
CA THR A 139 -5.91 -2.00 10.34
C THR A 139 -6.49 -0.66 9.92
N ASN A 140 -5.61 0.34 9.77
CA ASN A 140 -5.94 1.60 9.13
C ASN A 140 -5.26 1.64 7.77
N MET A 141 -6.03 1.91 6.72
CA MET A 141 -5.52 1.94 5.34
C MET A 141 -5.77 3.28 4.67
N THR A 142 -4.79 3.76 3.91
CA THR A 142 -4.94 4.91 3.04
C THR A 142 -5.62 4.49 1.74
N CYS A 143 -6.85 4.95 1.56
CA CYS A 143 -7.55 4.92 0.29
C CYS A 143 -7.03 6.04 -0.63
N PRO A 144 -6.63 5.74 -1.87
CA PRO A 144 -6.39 6.77 -2.86
C PRO A 144 -7.71 7.38 -3.32
N LYS A 145 -7.63 8.48 -4.07
CA LYS A 145 -8.78 9.01 -4.81
C LYS A 145 -9.35 7.92 -5.72
N CYS A 146 -10.67 7.76 -5.75
CA CYS A 146 -11.32 6.72 -6.55
C CYS A 146 -10.82 6.71 -8.01
N LYS A 147 -10.67 7.89 -8.61
CA LYS A 147 -10.22 8.08 -10.01
C LYS A 147 -8.75 7.71 -10.26
N ALA A 148 -7.97 7.42 -9.21
CA ALA A 148 -6.58 6.98 -9.34
C ALA A 148 -6.48 5.49 -9.68
N ILE A 149 -7.48 4.70 -9.29
CA ILE A 149 -7.55 3.25 -9.56
C ILE A 149 -8.70 2.94 -10.53
N CYS A 150 -9.87 3.51 -10.29
CA CYS A 150 -11.07 3.27 -11.09
C CYS A 150 -11.18 4.24 -12.27
N GLU A 151 -11.82 3.77 -13.35
CA GLU A 151 -12.21 4.63 -14.47
C GLU A 151 -13.10 5.79 -14.00
N LYS A 152 -12.94 6.99 -14.58
CA LYS A 152 -13.67 8.20 -14.14
C LYS A 152 -15.19 8.02 -14.07
N LYS A 153 -15.78 7.28 -15.02
CA LYS A 153 -17.23 7.01 -15.08
C LYS A 153 -17.75 6.10 -13.95
N LYS A 154 -16.85 5.38 -13.28
CA LYS A 154 -17.16 4.47 -12.18
C LYS A 154 -17.06 5.13 -10.80
N CYS A 155 -16.60 6.38 -10.74
CA CYS A 155 -16.53 7.16 -9.51
C CYS A 155 -17.62 8.22 -9.54
N GLN A 156 -18.61 8.14 -8.63
CA GLN A 156 -19.61 9.19 -8.49
C GLN A 156 -18.89 10.53 -8.26
N SER A 157 -19.14 11.51 -9.12
CA SER A 157 -18.90 12.89 -8.76
C SER A 157 -20.02 13.28 -7.81
N LEU A 158 -19.72 13.40 -6.52
CA LEU A 158 -20.56 14.24 -5.66
C LEU A 158 -20.68 15.59 -6.37
N GLY A 159 -21.91 15.93 -6.77
CA GLY A 159 -22.25 17.23 -7.36
C GLY A 159 -21.92 18.37 -6.41
#